data_AF-A0A8S3J4A7-F1
#
_entry.id   AF-A0A8S3J4A7-F1
#
_cell.length_a   1.000
_cell.length_b   1.000
_cell.length_c   1.000
_cell.angle_alpha   90.00
_cell.angle_beta   90.00
_cell.angle_gamma   90.00
#
_symmetry.space_group_name_H-M   'P 1'
#
loop_
_entity.id
_entity.type
_entity.pdbx_description
1 polymer ?
#
loop_
_entity_poly.entity_id
_entity_poly.type
_entity_poly.pdbx_seq_one_letter_code
_entity_poly.pdbx_strand_id
1 'polypeptide(L)'
;MQIIKHKSKTNLYLLFTRWGRIGDGDGQHQLTPFSSLDECQKEFCKVFRQKTGNSWKDTDQFQTKPKKYTLIKLNERQMQKYTNVPIDFQQLQDDNQHPPSKLQSSIYKNFFKTFLNPQAIRTNLQKTELDVEWMPISQLRPETLQKARDILVQLNKDIEQKEKLKLTIQQSQCTEPKEKVESETQQTINDVQKSEFKCLLDSICKLTNEYYTIIPLQGYGDERLPMIDSVQAVKVQEQKLDDLVELELS
;
A
#
# COMPACT_ATOMS: atom_id res chain seq x y z
N MET A 1 -7.28 -13.16 5.27
CA MET A 1 -8.14 -14.35 5.47
C MET A 1 -7.26 -15.58 5.43
N GLN A 2 -7.40 -16.51 6.38
CA GLN A 2 -6.49 -17.64 6.55
C GLN A 2 -7.26 -18.90 6.94
N ILE A 3 -6.78 -20.07 6.52
CA ILE A 3 -7.24 -21.37 7.02
C ILE A 3 -6.20 -21.87 8.02
N ILE A 4 -6.63 -22.14 9.25
CA ILE A 4 -5.75 -22.58 10.34
C ILE A 4 -6.14 -24.02 10.72
N LYS A 5 -5.17 -24.93 10.69
CA LYS A 5 -5.34 -26.30 11.19
C LYS A 5 -4.95 -26.36 12.65
N HIS A 6 -5.83 -26.87 13.51
CA HIS A 6 -5.49 -27.07 14.93
C HIS A 6 -4.42 -28.15 15.07
N LYS A 7 -3.35 -27.87 15.85
CA LYS A 7 -2.21 -28.81 16.01
C LYS A 7 -2.61 -30.10 16.73
N SER A 8 -3.38 -29.99 17.81
CA SER A 8 -3.68 -31.14 18.70
C SER A 8 -5.00 -31.86 18.43
N LYS A 9 -5.96 -31.22 17.75
CA LYS A 9 -7.30 -31.78 17.50
C LYS A 9 -7.33 -32.27 16.06
N THR A 10 -7.46 -33.58 15.89
CA THR A 10 -7.67 -34.18 14.58
C THR A 10 -8.95 -33.63 13.98
N ASN A 11 -8.91 -33.24 12.70
CA ASN A 11 -10.07 -32.75 11.95
C ASN A 11 -10.72 -31.45 12.48
N LEU A 12 -9.95 -30.54 13.08
CA LEU A 12 -10.41 -29.18 13.36
C LEU A 12 -9.67 -28.16 12.50
N TYR A 13 -10.42 -27.50 11.63
CA TYR A 13 -9.98 -26.40 10.77
C TYR A 13 -10.75 -25.14 11.14
N LEU A 14 -10.07 -24.00 11.12
CA LEU A 14 -10.64 -22.70 11.46
C LEU A 14 -10.46 -21.78 10.27
N LEU A 15 -11.55 -21.19 9.78
CA LEU A 15 -11.49 -20.08 8.84
C LEU A 15 -11.40 -18.78 9.65
N PHE A 16 -10.25 -18.13 9.57
CA PHE A 16 -10.00 -16.85 10.21
C PHE A 16 -10.14 -15.70 9.21
N THR A 17 -11.03 -14.77 9.52
CA THR A 17 -11.26 -13.54 8.77
C THR A 17 -11.12 -12.35 9.71
N ARG A 18 -10.19 -11.44 9.41
CA ARG A 18 -10.04 -10.14 10.08
C ARG A 18 -10.27 -9.04 9.04
N TRP A 19 -10.98 -7.99 9.42
CA TRP A 19 -11.25 -6.81 8.58
C TRP A 19 -11.40 -5.58 9.47
N GLY A 20 -11.15 -4.41 8.91
CA GLY A 20 -11.18 -3.16 9.66
C GLY A 20 -10.55 -2.06 8.83
N ARG A 21 -10.36 -0.90 9.46
CA ARG A 21 -9.53 0.16 8.88
C ARG A 21 -8.06 -0.21 9.08
N ILE A 22 -7.25 0.14 8.09
CA ILE A 22 -5.80 -0.05 8.15
C ILE A 22 -5.26 0.94 9.19
N GLY A 23 -4.34 0.51 10.04
CA GLY A 23 -3.78 1.29 11.14
C GLY A 23 -4.63 1.36 12.42
N ASP A 24 -5.83 0.79 12.43
CA ASP A 24 -6.70 0.72 13.62
C ASP A 24 -6.58 -0.67 14.27
N GLY A 25 -6.16 -0.71 15.55
CA GLY A 25 -5.54 -1.88 16.17
C GLY A 25 -6.42 -3.13 16.19
N ASP A 26 -7.66 -3.03 16.66
CA ASP A 26 -8.43 -4.23 17.01
C ASP A 26 -9.32 -4.73 15.86
N GLY A 27 -9.74 -3.85 14.95
CA GLY A 27 -10.65 -4.19 13.85
C GLY A 27 -11.83 -5.08 14.27
N GLN A 28 -12.35 -5.87 13.34
CA GLN A 28 -13.27 -6.96 13.60
C GLN A 28 -12.70 -8.26 13.07
N HIS A 29 -13.02 -9.36 13.74
CA HIS A 29 -12.60 -10.67 13.30
C HIS A 29 -13.68 -11.72 13.56
N GLN A 30 -13.60 -12.80 12.80
CA GLN A 30 -14.46 -13.96 12.93
C GLN A 30 -13.62 -15.22 12.73
N LEU A 31 -13.92 -16.22 13.56
CA LEU A 31 -13.30 -17.53 13.54
C LEU A 31 -14.40 -18.58 13.39
N THR A 32 -14.51 -19.18 12.20
CA THR A 32 -15.54 -20.20 11.93
C THR A 32 -14.92 -21.60 11.93
N PRO A 33 -15.36 -22.52 12.81
CA PRO A 33 -14.84 -23.88 12.86
C PRO A 33 -15.46 -24.80 11.82
N PHE A 34 -14.65 -25.73 11.30
CA PHE A 34 -15.02 -26.76 10.34
C PHE A 34 -14.39 -28.10 10.73
N SER A 35 -15.11 -29.19 10.49
CA SER A 35 -14.66 -30.56 10.73
C SER A 35 -13.90 -31.16 9.53
N SER A 36 -14.03 -30.55 8.34
CA SER A 36 -13.37 -30.99 7.11
C SER A 36 -12.59 -29.85 6.46
N LEU A 37 -11.42 -30.17 5.90
CA LEU A 37 -10.63 -29.22 5.12
C LEU A 37 -11.39 -28.77 3.86
N ASP A 38 -12.11 -29.69 3.21
CA ASP A 38 -12.84 -29.42 1.97
C ASP A 38 -13.98 -28.41 2.20
N GLU A 39 -14.73 -28.55 3.31
CA GLU A 39 -15.77 -27.59 3.70
C GLU A 39 -15.18 -26.21 4.02
N CYS A 40 -14.08 -26.17 4.76
CA CYS A 40 -13.37 -24.94 5.09
C CYS A 40 -12.85 -24.24 3.82
N GLN A 41 -12.30 -24.99 2.86
CA GLN A 41 -11.84 -24.46 1.58
C GLN A 41 -12.99 -23.92 0.72
N LYS A 42 -14.14 -24.59 0.70
CA LYS A 42 -15.35 -24.12 -0.01
C LYS A 42 -15.83 -22.78 0.55
N GLU A 43 -15.95 -22.66 1.88
CA GLU A 43 -16.34 -21.41 2.51
C GLU A 43 -15.28 -20.31 2.32
N PHE A 44 -13.99 -20.64 2.41
CA PHE A 44 -12.91 -19.71 2.07
C PHE A 44 -13.06 -19.15 0.64
N CYS A 45 -13.25 -20.03 -0.36
CA CYS A 45 -13.41 -19.62 -1.76
C CYS A 45 -14.66 -18.75 -1.98
N LYS A 46 -15.75 -19.07 -1.28
CA LYS A 46 -17.00 -18.32 -1.30
C LYS A 46 -16.83 -16.92 -0.71
N VAL A 47 -16.23 -16.80 0.48
CA VAL A 47 -15.94 -15.51 1.11
C VAL A 47 -14.97 -14.69 0.27
N PHE A 48 -13.92 -15.32 -0.29
CA PHE A 48 -12.99 -14.67 -1.20
C PHE A 48 -13.73 -14.07 -2.40
N ARG A 49 -14.53 -14.87 -3.10
CA ARG A 49 -15.30 -14.42 -4.26
C ARG A 49 -16.32 -13.33 -3.89
N GLN A 50 -16.93 -13.39 -2.72
CA GLN A 50 -17.84 -12.35 -2.26
C GLN A 50 -17.11 -11.00 -2.06
N LYS A 51 -15.89 -11.04 -1.49
CA LYS A 51 -15.09 -9.85 -1.18
C LYS A 51 -14.37 -9.25 -2.39
N THR A 52 -13.85 -10.08 -3.29
CA THR A 52 -13.03 -9.62 -4.45
C THR A 52 -13.79 -9.68 -5.77
N GLY A 53 -14.81 -10.53 -5.88
CA GLY A 53 -15.48 -10.84 -7.13
C GLY A 53 -14.68 -11.78 -8.05
N ASN A 54 -13.55 -12.32 -7.61
CA ASN A 54 -12.69 -13.22 -8.39
C ASN A 54 -12.71 -14.65 -7.84
N SER A 55 -12.31 -15.63 -8.66
CA SER A 55 -12.13 -17.01 -8.23
C SER A 55 -10.79 -17.18 -7.51
N TRP A 56 -10.75 -17.93 -6.41
CA TRP A 56 -9.48 -18.23 -5.73
C TRP A 56 -8.55 -19.12 -6.57
N LYS A 57 -9.09 -19.93 -7.49
CA LYS A 57 -8.30 -20.81 -8.36
C LYS A 57 -7.55 -20.05 -9.46
N ASP A 58 -7.90 -18.80 -9.72
CA ASP A 58 -7.39 -17.98 -10.81
C ASP A 58 -6.89 -16.63 -10.27
N THR A 59 -6.06 -16.69 -9.24
CA THR A 59 -5.44 -15.51 -8.62
C THR A 59 -4.32 -14.91 -9.47
N ASP A 60 -3.88 -15.63 -10.50
CA ASP A 60 -2.90 -15.12 -11.47
C ASP A 60 -3.52 -14.10 -12.42
N GLN A 61 -4.77 -14.30 -12.84
CA GLN A 61 -5.53 -13.35 -13.65
C GLN A 61 -6.45 -12.45 -12.82
N PHE A 62 -6.00 -12.04 -11.63
CA PHE A 62 -6.81 -11.22 -10.73
C PHE A 62 -7.17 -9.86 -11.35
N GLN A 63 -8.46 -9.53 -11.38
CA GLN A 63 -8.97 -8.23 -11.87
C GLN A 63 -9.59 -7.42 -10.74
N THR A 64 -9.15 -6.18 -10.56
CA THR A 64 -9.76 -5.23 -9.64
C THR A 64 -11.18 -4.89 -10.08
N LYS A 65 -12.12 -4.90 -9.13
CA LYS A 65 -13.53 -4.59 -9.39
C LYS A 65 -13.98 -3.38 -8.56
N PRO A 66 -14.86 -2.51 -9.09
CA PRO A 66 -15.39 -1.40 -8.34
C PRO A 66 -16.06 -1.86 -7.04
N LYS A 67 -15.77 -1.17 -5.93
CA LYS A 67 -16.32 -1.45 -4.58
C LYS A 67 -16.01 -2.85 -4.04
N LYS A 68 -14.93 -3.49 -4.53
CA LYS A 68 -14.44 -4.79 -4.06
C LYS A 68 -12.99 -4.67 -3.62
N TYR A 69 -12.56 -5.61 -2.78
CA TYR A 69 -11.17 -5.69 -2.33
C TYR A 69 -10.24 -6.07 -3.47
N THR A 70 -9.04 -5.50 -3.49
CA THR A 70 -7.94 -5.98 -4.31
C THR A 70 -7.13 -7.04 -3.58
N LEU A 71 -6.44 -7.91 -4.31
CA LEU A 71 -5.50 -8.87 -3.76
C LEU A 71 -4.08 -8.30 -3.80
N ILE A 72 -3.50 -8.09 -2.62
CA ILE A 72 -2.07 -7.80 -2.48
C ILE A 72 -1.33 -9.13 -2.33
N LYS A 73 -0.42 -9.40 -3.27
CA LYS A 73 0.35 -10.64 -3.30
C LYS A 73 1.63 -10.44 -2.48
N LEU A 74 1.70 -11.12 -1.34
CA LEU A 74 2.86 -11.15 -0.46
C LEU A 74 3.78 -12.33 -0.83
N ASN A 75 5.07 -12.21 -0.54
CA ASN A 75 6.05 -13.26 -0.76
C ASN A 75 5.99 -14.30 0.38
N GLU A 76 5.29 -15.41 0.13
CA GLU A 76 5.12 -16.47 1.13
C GLU A 76 6.44 -17.11 1.57
N ARG A 77 7.51 -17.02 0.77
CA ARG A 77 8.85 -17.55 1.14
C ARG A 77 9.49 -16.77 2.29
N GLN A 78 9.09 -15.52 2.49
CA GLN A 78 9.53 -14.63 3.57
C GLN A 78 8.55 -14.60 4.75
N MET A 79 7.45 -15.37 4.70
CA MET A 79 6.69 -15.70 5.90
C MET A 79 7.62 -16.54 6.79
N GLN A 80 8.35 -15.87 7.69
CA GLN A 80 9.09 -16.56 8.73
C GLN A 80 8.11 -17.54 9.37
N LYS A 81 8.44 -18.83 9.28
CA LYS A 81 7.82 -19.82 10.17
C LYS A 81 8.15 -19.29 11.55
N TYR A 82 7.18 -18.69 12.23
CA TYR A 82 7.33 -18.30 13.63
C TYR A 82 7.68 -19.58 14.40
N THR A 83 8.97 -19.89 14.52
CA THR A 83 9.46 -20.58 15.70
C THR A 83 9.16 -19.57 16.79
N ASN A 84 8.14 -19.88 17.60
CA ASN A 84 7.70 -19.08 18.75
C ASN A 84 8.84 -18.95 19.77
N VAL A 85 9.89 -18.23 19.43
CA VAL A 85 10.80 -17.63 20.38
C VAL A 85 10.38 -16.17 20.38
N PRO A 86 9.64 -15.71 21.40
CA PRO A 86 9.44 -14.29 21.60
C PRO A 86 10.82 -13.69 21.87
N ILE A 87 11.48 -13.26 20.81
CA ILE A 87 12.73 -12.51 20.93
C ILE A 87 12.30 -11.10 21.32
N ASP A 88 12.40 -10.80 22.60
CA ASP A 88 12.28 -9.44 23.08
C ASP A 88 13.55 -8.67 22.69
N PHE A 89 13.47 -7.96 21.57
CA PHE A 89 14.57 -7.13 21.07
C PHE A 89 14.98 -6.02 22.05
N GLN A 90 14.15 -5.67 23.05
CA GLN A 90 14.53 -4.73 24.11
C GLN A 90 15.42 -5.41 25.16
N GLN A 91 15.17 -6.69 25.48
CA GLN A 91 16.03 -7.48 26.37
C GLN A 91 17.42 -7.74 25.75
N LEU A 92 17.48 -7.87 24.42
CA LEU A 92 18.74 -8.06 23.67
C LEU A 92 19.64 -6.83 23.60
N GLN A 93 19.19 -5.65 24.06
CA GLN A 93 20.03 -4.45 24.13
C GLN A 93 20.87 -4.35 25.40
N ASP A 94 20.58 -5.18 26.42
CA ASP A 94 21.38 -5.22 27.65
C ASP A 94 22.65 -6.06 27.42
N ASP A 95 23.79 -5.37 27.28
CA ASP A 95 25.10 -5.99 27.05
C ASP A 95 25.46 -7.03 28.13
N ASN A 96 24.82 -6.97 29.31
CA ASN A 96 25.06 -7.86 30.44
C ASN A 96 24.31 -9.21 30.35
N GLN A 97 23.31 -9.33 29.47
CA GLN A 97 22.48 -10.54 29.36
C GLN A 97 22.97 -11.52 28.28
N HIS A 98 24.06 -11.21 27.58
CA HIS A 98 24.58 -12.04 26.50
C HIS A 98 26.10 -12.23 26.57
N PRO A 99 26.64 -13.34 26.02
CA PRO A 99 28.08 -13.56 25.97
C PRO A 99 28.81 -12.38 25.29
N PRO A 100 29.98 -11.96 25.79
CA PRO A 100 30.71 -10.86 25.19
C PRO A 100 31.08 -11.19 23.74
N SER A 101 30.91 -10.20 22.86
CA SER A 101 31.23 -10.33 21.45
C SER A 101 32.70 -10.74 21.23
N LYS A 102 32.92 -11.79 20.44
CA LYS A 102 34.24 -12.30 20.04
C LYS A 102 34.98 -11.37 19.06
N LEU A 103 34.30 -10.37 18.49
CA LEU A 103 34.96 -9.37 17.66
C LEU A 103 36.01 -8.65 18.52
N GLN A 104 37.23 -8.54 18.01
CA GLN A 104 38.32 -7.90 18.75
C GLN A 104 38.32 -6.37 18.56
N SER A 105 37.98 -5.92 17.36
CA SER A 105 37.97 -4.50 17.02
C SER A 105 36.70 -3.80 17.52
N SER A 106 36.91 -2.75 18.32
CA SER A 106 35.86 -1.84 18.80
C SER A 106 35.15 -1.11 17.66
N ILE A 107 35.86 -0.82 16.57
CA ILE A 107 35.30 -0.15 15.38
C ILE A 107 34.21 -1.01 14.75
N TYR A 108 34.46 -2.30 14.55
CA TYR A 108 33.44 -3.19 13.96
C TYR A 108 32.28 -3.44 14.93
N LYS A 109 32.52 -3.52 16.25
CA LYS A 109 31.44 -3.59 17.24
C LYS A 109 30.52 -2.38 17.15
N ASN A 110 31.10 -1.18 17.11
CA ASN A 110 30.33 0.06 17.01
C ASN A 110 29.62 0.16 15.65
N PHE A 111 30.27 -0.26 14.57
CA PHE A 111 29.66 -0.34 13.25
C PHE A 111 28.37 -1.19 13.28
N PHE A 112 28.46 -2.46 13.71
CA PHE A 112 27.28 -3.33 13.76
C PHE A 112 26.21 -2.82 14.73
N LYS A 113 26.60 -2.30 15.91
CA LYS A 113 25.65 -1.71 16.86
C LYS A 113 24.89 -0.52 16.27
N THR A 114 25.56 0.31 15.47
CA THR A 114 24.94 1.47 14.83
C THR A 114 24.02 1.06 13.68
N PHE A 115 24.50 0.20 12.76
CA PHE A 115 23.74 -0.19 11.57
C PHE A 115 22.58 -1.14 11.87
N LEU A 116 22.73 -2.04 12.85
CA LEU A 116 21.70 -3.03 13.20
C LEU A 116 20.87 -2.62 14.42
N ASN A 117 20.76 -1.32 14.71
CA ASN A 117 19.99 -0.85 15.86
C ASN A 117 18.47 -0.98 15.60
N PRO A 118 17.75 -1.87 16.29
CA PRO A 118 16.33 -2.11 16.03
C PRO A 118 15.46 -0.89 16.38
N GLN A 119 15.85 -0.09 17.38
CA GLN A 119 15.13 1.15 17.76
C GLN A 119 15.27 2.21 16.66
N ALA A 120 16.47 2.38 16.09
CA ALA A 120 16.71 3.33 15.02
C ALA A 120 15.93 2.95 13.75
N ILE A 121 15.95 1.65 13.38
CA ILE A 121 15.16 1.13 12.26
C ILE A 121 13.67 1.38 12.50
N ARG A 122 13.13 1.02 13.67
CA ARG A 122 11.71 1.27 14.02
C ARG A 122 11.34 2.76 13.99
N THR A 123 12.21 3.63 14.49
CA THR A 123 11.98 5.08 14.50
C THR A 123 11.94 5.64 13.08
N ASN A 124 12.86 5.22 12.22
CA ASN A 124 12.87 5.65 10.82
C ASN A 124 11.66 5.09 10.07
N LEU A 125 11.27 3.84 10.32
CA LEU A 125 10.04 3.27 9.80
C LEU A 125 8.79 4.06 10.20
N GLN A 126 8.68 4.47 11.47
CA GLN A 126 7.57 5.30 11.95
C GLN A 126 7.52 6.66 11.25
N LYS A 127 8.67 7.25 10.87
CA LYS A 127 8.71 8.52 10.12
C LYS A 127 8.18 8.40 8.69
N THR A 128 8.19 7.21 8.09
CA THR A 128 7.70 7.04 6.71
C THR A 128 6.16 7.17 6.62
N GLU A 129 5.45 7.20 7.76
CA GLU A 129 3.98 7.19 7.87
C GLU A 129 3.33 5.99 7.16
N LEU A 130 4.13 4.94 6.92
CA LEU A 130 3.68 3.72 6.29
C LEU A 130 3.21 2.74 7.35
N ASP A 131 2.16 2.00 7.02
CA ASP A 131 1.65 0.98 7.91
C ASP A 131 2.47 -0.32 7.79
N VAL A 132 3.53 -0.43 8.59
CA VAL A 132 4.43 -1.60 8.59
C VAL A 132 3.76 -2.86 9.17
N GLU A 133 2.71 -2.72 9.97
CA GLU A 133 1.96 -3.88 10.50
C GLU A 133 1.17 -4.55 9.38
N TRP A 134 0.52 -3.74 8.55
CA TRP A 134 -0.32 -4.22 7.46
C TRP A 134 0.45 -4.44 6.14
N MET A 135 1.59 -3.77 6.00
CA MET A 135 2.52 -3.91 4.88
C MET A 135 3.91 -4.33 5.42
N PRO A 136 4.10 -5.63 5.74
CA PRO A 136 5.42 -6.13 6.14
C PRO A 136 6.39 -5.99 4.97
N ILE A 137 7.30 -5.02 5.08
CA ILE A 137 8.25 -4.62 4.03
C ILE A 137 9.02 -5.81 3.49
N SER A 138 9.47 -6.70 4.39
CA SER A 138 10.22 -7.91 4.07
C SER A 138 9.44 -8.98 3.33
N GLN A 139 8.14 -8.79 3.08
CA GLN A 139 7.28 -9.72 2.35
C GLN A 139 6.67 -9.07 1.11
N LEU A 140 7.00 -7.81 0.83
CA LEU A 140 6.60 -7.18 -0.41
C LEU A 140 7.33 -7.87 -1.56
N ARG A 141 6.64 -8.01 -2.68
CA ARG A 141 7.27 -8.49 -3.90
C ARG A 141 7.79 -7.29 -4.69
N PRO A 142 8.96 -7.37 -5.34
CA PRO A 142 9.51 -6.27 -6.14
C PRO A 142 8.54 -5.77 -7.21
N GLU A 143 7.73 -6.67 -7.80
CA GLU A 143 6.75 -6.29 -8.82
C GLU A 143 5.65 -5.36 -8.26
N THR A 144 5.32 -5.49 -6.97
CA THR A 144 4.34 -4.63 -6.30
C THR A 144 4.88 -3.20 -6.15
N LEU A 145 6.16 -3.05 -5.80
CA LEU A 145 6.84 -1.75 -5.71
C LEU A 145 7.01 -1.12 -7.08
N GLN A 146 7.37 -1.91 -8.10
CA GLN A 146 7.45 -1.43 -9.47
C GLN A 146 6.10 -0.90 -9.95
N LYS A 147 5.01 -1.63 -9.69
CA LYS A 147 3.66 -1.18 -10.02
C LYS A 147 3.32 0.16 -9.33
N ALA A 148 3.70 0.34 -8.07
CA ALA A 148 3.50 1.59 -7.35
C ALA A 148 4.27 2.76 -8.01
N ARG A 149 5.53 2.54 -8.44
CA ARG A 149 6.32 3.53 -9.18
C ARG A 149 5.67 3.89 -10.52
N ASP A 150 5.21 2.89 -11.28
CA ASP A 150 4.55 3.11 -12.57
C ASP A 150 3.30 4.00 -12.42
N ILE A 151 2.52 3.81 -11.35
CA ILE A 151 1.37 4.67 -11.02
C ILE A 151 1.81 6.10 -10.70
N LEU A 152 2.88 6.31 -9.92
CA LEU A 152 3.39 7.65 -9.61
C LEU A 152 3.88 8.37 -10.88
N VAL A 153 4.53 7.66 -11.80
CA VAL A 153 4.94 8.19 -13.11
C VAL A 153 3.73 8.63 -13.93
N GLN A 154 2.66 7.83 -13.93
CA GLN A 154 1.42 8.20 -14.62
C GLN A 154 0.72 9.38 -13.95
N LEU A 155 0.67 9.41 -12.61
CA LEU A 155 0.14 10.56 -11.86
C LEU A 155 0.87 11.85 -12.20
N ASN A 156 2.21 11.81 -12.28
CA ASN A 156 2.98 13.01 -12.60
C ASN A 156 2.63 13.53 -14.01
N LYS A 157 2.47 12.64 -15.00
CA LYS A 157 2.03 13.02 -16.36
C LYS A 157 0.64 13.65 -16.35
N ASP A 158 -0.32 13.04 -15.65
CA ASP A 158 -1.68 13.56 -15.56
C ASP A 158 -1.69 14.93 -14.85
N ILE A 159 -0.89 15.12 -13.80
CA ILE A 159 -0.76 16.42 -13.10
C ILE A 159 -0.14 17.49 -14.01
N GLU A 160 0.89 17.17 -14.79
CA GLU A 160 1.47 18.12 -15.75
C GLU A 160 0.46 18.52 -16.83
N GLN A 161 -0.35 17.57 -17.32
CA GLN A 161 -1.44 17.86 -18.25
C GLN A 161 -2.50 18.74 -17.61
N LYS A 162 -2.83 18.52 -16.32
CA LYS A 162 -3.76 19.36 -15.54
C LYS A 162 -3.32 20.80 -15.52
N GLU A 163 -2.05 21.03 -15.19
CA GLU A 163 -1.50 22.39 -15.09
C GLU A 163 -1.43 23.07 -16.47
N LYS A 164 -1.07 22.34 -17.53
CA LYS A 164 -1.11 22.86 -18.92
C LYS A 164 -2.51 23.29 -19.33
N LEU A 165 -3.51 22.43 -19.13
CA LEU A 165 -4.92 22.73 -19.45
C LEU A 165 -5.44 23.91 -18.64
N LYS A 166 -5.08 23.99 -17.35
CA LYS A 166 -5.44 25.12 -16.48
C LYS A 166 -4.86 26.44 -16.99
N LEU A 167 -3.60 26.45 -17.44
CA LEU A 167 -2.96 27.62 -18.03
C LEU A 167 -3.61 28.02 -19.35
N THR A 168 -3.94 27.06 -20.22
CA THR A 168 -4.66 27.33 -21.48
C THR A 168 -6.02 27.96 -21.24
N ILE A 169 -6.81 27.43 -20.28
CA ILE A 169 -8.13 27.96 -19.92
C ILE A 169 -8.03 29.39 -19.36
N GLN A 170 -7.00 29.68 -18.55
CA GLN A 170 -6.76 31.02 -18.02
C GLN A 170 -6.35 32.03 -19.11
N GLN A 171 -5.52 31.61 -20.08
CA GLN A 171 -5.09 32.48 -21.18
C GLN A 171 -6.24 32.87 -22.13
N SER A 172 -7.18 31.97 -22.39
CA SER A 172 -8.39 32.24 -23.17
C SER A 172 -9.37 33.22 -22.49
N GLN A 173 -9.25 33.47 -21.18
CA GLN A 173 -10.07 34.45 -20.46
C GLN A 173 -9.46 35.86 -20.42
N CYS A 174 -8.18 36.03 -20.80
CA CYS A 174 -7.46 37.32 -20.75
C CYS A 174 -7.30 38.01 -22.12
N THR A 175 -7.87 37.48 -23.20
CA THR A 175 -7.86 38.12 -24.53
C THR A 175 -9.20 38.84 -24.77
N GLU A 176 -9.18 40.17 -24.73
CA GLU A 176 -10.32 41.05 -25.06
C GLU A 176 -10.94 40.69 -26.43
N PRO A 177 -12.28 40.68 -26.56
CA PRO A 177 -12.97 40.28 -27.78
C PRO A 177 -12.92 41.39 -28.83
N LYS A 178 -12.23 41.16 -29.95
CA LYS A 178 -12.48 41.89 -31.20
C LYS A 178 -13.21 41.00 -32.21
N GLU A 179 -14.45 41.43 -32.44
CA GLU A 179 -15.33 41.15 -33.57
C GLU A 179 -16.16 39.85 -33.58
N LYS A 180 -17.45 40.09 -33.84
CA LYS A 180 -18.60 39.21 -33.70
C LYS A 180 -18.72 38.28 -34.90
N VAL A 181 -18.32 37.01 -34.77
CA VAL A 181 -18.96 35.86 -35.44
C VAL A 181 -18.70 34.63 -34.55
N GLU A 182 -19.69 33.72 -34.43
CA GLU A 182 -19.59 32.36 -33.86
C GLU A 182 -19.86 32.16 -32.35
N SER A 183 -21.12 32.32 -31.94
CA SER A 183 -21.61 32.05 -30.57
C SER A 183 -21.84 30.56 -30.23
N GLU A 184 -21.95 29.65 -31.22
CA GLU A 184 -22.24 28.23 -30.98
C GLU A 184 -20.97 27.36 -30.84
N THR A 185 -19.91 27.72 -31.58
CA THR A 185 -18.62 26.99 -31.58
C THR A 185 -17.79 27.27 -30.31
N GLN A 186 -17.86 28.48 -29.75
CA GLN A 186 -17.10 28.85 -28.55
C GLN A 186 -17.66 28.25 -27.26
N GLN A 187 -18.98 28.02 -27.18
CA GLN A 187 -19.60 27.31 -26.05
C GLN A 187 -19.22 25.83 -26.05
N THR A 188 -19.27 25.18 -27.21
CA THR A 188 -18.87 23.77 -27.36
C THR A 188 -17.40 23.54 -27.03
N ILE A 189 -16.49 24.44 -27.42
CA ILE A 189 -15.06 24.34 -27.09
C ILE A 189 -14.80 24.45 -25.57
N ASN A 190 -15.47 25.39 -24.90
CA ASN A 190 -15.36 25.54 -23.44
C ASN A 190 -15.94 24.32 -22.69
N ASP A 191 -17.05 23.76 -23.17
CA ASP A 191 -17.65 22.55 -22.60
C ASP A 191 -16.77 21.31 -22.80
N VAL A 192 -16.12 21.19 -23.96
CA VAL A 192 -15.14 20.11 -24.25
C VAL A 192 -13.93 20.22 -23.33
N GLN A 193 -13.30 21.40 -23.20
CA GLN A 193 -12.15 21.61 -22.31
C GLN A 193 -12.49 21.33 -20.84
N LYS A 194 -13.70 21.72 -20.40
CA LYS A 194 -14.19 21.44 -19.04
C LYS A 194 -14.43 19.94 -18.82
N SER A 195 -14.88 19.23 -19.85
CA SER A 195 -15.07 17.78 -19.80
C SER A 195 -13.73 17.02 -19.74
N GLU A 196 -12.73 17.46 -20.49
CA GLU A 196 -11.36 16.91 -20.46
C GLU A 196 -10.71 17.13 -19.10
N PHE A 197 -10.82 18.34 -18.54
CA PHE A 197 -10.34 18.66 -17.21
C PHE A 197 -10.98 17.76 -16.14
N LYS A 198 -12.29 17.52 -16.23
CA LYS A 198 -13.00 16.60 -15.32
C LYS A 198 -12.51 15.16 -15.47
N CYS A 199 -12.35 14.67 -16.70
CA CYS A 199 -11.84 13.33 -16.98
C CYS A 199 -10.45 13.12 -16.38
N LEU A 200 -9.60 14.15 -16.48
CA LEU A 200 -8.25 14.13 -15.92
C LEU A 200 -8.27 14.11 -14.38
N LEU A 201 -9.13 14.89 -13.73
CA LEU A 201 -9.32 14.82 -12.27
C LEU A 201 -9.81 13.44 -11.83
N ASP A 202 -10.74 12.84 -12.59
CA ASP A 202 -11.22 11.48 -12.32
C ASP A 202 -10.08 10.46 -12.49
N SER A 203 -9.19 10.65 -13.46
CA SER A 203 -7.98 9.83 -13.65
C SER A 203 -7.04 9.94 -12.45
N ILE A 204 -6.67 11.16 -12.04
CA ILE A 204 -5.81 11.41 -10.88
C ILE A 204 -6.40 10.80 -9.61
N CYS A 205 -7.71 10.93 -9.41
CA CYS A 205 -8.41 10.33 -8.27
C CYS A 205 -8.33 8.80 -8.30
N LYS A 206 -8.54 8.17 -9.46
CA LYS A 206 -8.44 6.71 -9.62
C LYS A 206 -7.03 6.21 -9.33
N LEU A 207 -6.02 6.86 -9.92
CA LEU A 207 -4.61 6.48 -9.74
C LEU A 207 -4.15 6.70 -8.30
N THR A 208 -4.58 7.78 -7.65
CA THR A 208 -4.30 8.04 -6.23
C THR A 208 -4.88 6.92 -5.35
N ASN A 209 -6.12 6.52 -5.61
CA ASN A 209 -6.75 5.42 -4.88
C ASN A 209 -6.03 4.08 -5.13
N GLU A 210 -5.62 3.81 -6.37
CA GLU A 210 -4.87 2.59 -6.71
C GLU A 210 -3.51 2.57 -5.99
N TYR A 211 -2.81 3.69 -5.97
CA TYR A 211 -1.55 3.86 -5.26
C TYR A 211 -1.69 3.54 -3.76
N TYR A 212 -2.63 4.16 -3.06
CA TYR A 212 -2.84 3.91 -1.63
C TYR A 212 -3.41 2.53 -1.30
N THR A 213 -3.99 1.85 -2.29
CA THR A 213 -4.39 0.44 -2.13
C THR A 213 -3.15 -0.46 -2.10
N ILE A 214 -2.09 -0.11 -2.84
CA ILE A 214 -0.84 -0.87 -2.88
C ILE A 214 0.06 -0.49 -1.70
N ILE A 215 0.17 0.81 -1.42
CA ILE A 215 1.02 1.38 -0.36
C ILE A 215 0.12 2.05 0.68
N PRO A 216 -0.31 1.33 1.73
CA PRO A 216 -1.18 1.88 2.75
C PRO A 216 -0.46 2.89 3.65
N LEU A 217 -1.15 3.98 3.94
CA LEU A 217 -0.71 5.00 4.89
C LEU A 217 -1.27 4.73 6.29
N GLN A 218 -0.49 5.09 7.31
CA GLN A 218 -0.92 5.10 8.70
C GLN A 218 -1.60 6.44 9.05
N GLY A 219 -2.51 6.43 10.03
CA GLY A 219 -3.08 7.66 10.61
C GLY A 219 -4.36 8.18 9.96
N TYR A 220 -4.79 7.60 8.83
CA TYR A 220 -6.04 7.98 8.13
C TYR A 220 -7.25 7.12 8.53
N GLY A 221 -7.33 6.79 9.82
CA GLY A 221 -8.45 6.04 10.41
C GLY A 221 -9.77 6.81 10.27
N ASP A 222 -9.83 8.04 10.77
CA ASP A 222 -11.05 8.85 10.71
C ASP A 222 -11.02 9.90 9.60
N GLU A 223 -9.85 10.12 9.01
CA GLU A 223 -9.63 11.13 7.99
C GLU A 223 -9.70 10.56 6.57
N ARG A 224 -9.87 11.47 5.60
CA ARG A 224 -9.80 11.12 4.18
C ARG A 224 -8.34 11.06 3.76
N LEU A 225 -8.00 10.06 2.95
CA LEU A 225 -6.69 10.00 2.33
C LEU A 225 -6.45 11.26 1.48
N PRO A 226 -5.25 11.87 1.56
CA PRO A 226 -4.92 13.08 0.82
C PRO A 226 -4.86 12.78 -0.67
N MET A 227 -5.24 13.73 -1.52
CA MET A 227 -5.09 13.56 -2.96
C MET A 227 -3.65 13.87 -3.38
N ILE A 228 -3.08 13.08 -4.30
CA ILE A 228 -1.79 13.38 -4.92
C ILE A 228 -2.07 14.27 -6.14
N ASP A 229 -2.11 15.59 -5.93
CA ASP A 229 -2.54 16.57 -6.95
C ASP A 229 -1.42 17.53 -7.41
N SER A 230 -0.23 17.41 -6.82
CA SER A 230 0.93 18.25 -7.06
C SER A 230 2.20 17.42 -7.31
N VAL A 231 3.12 17.99 -8.09
CA VAL A 231 4.43 17.38 -8.37
C VAL A 231 5.25 17.19 -7.08
N GLN A 232 5.08 18.09 -6.11
CA GLN A 232 5.72 17.96 -4.79
C GLN A 232 5.18 16.75 -4.03
N ALA A 233 3.85 16.54 -4.03
CA ALA A 233 3.25 15.37 -3.39
C ALA A 233 3.72 14.06 -4.03
N VAL A 234 3.85 14.01 -5.37
CA VAL A 234 4.41 12.84 -6.07
C VAL A 234 5.84 12.56 -5.59
N LYS A 235 6.71 13.58 -5.57
CA LYS A 235 8.10 13.43 -5.12
C LYS A 235 8.22 12.92 -3.67
N VAL A 236 7.34 13.37 -2.79
CA VAL A 236 7.29 12.87 -1.41
C VAL A 236 6.97 11.38 -1.38
N GLN A 237 6.02 10.93 -2.21
CA GLN A 237 5.68 9.51 -2.32
C GLN A 237 6.80 8.68 -2.98
N GLU A 238 7.48 9.23 -4.00
CA GLU A 238 8.65 8.59 -4.61
C GLU A 238 9.78 8.38 -3.60
N GLN A 239 10.08 9.39 -2.78
CA GLN A 239 11.08 9.26 -1.72
C GLN A 239 10.71 8.15 -0.73
N LYS A 240 9.43 8.05 -0.32
CA LYS A 240 8.97 6.96 0.55
C LYS A 240 9.18 5.58 -0.08
N LEU A 241 8.99 5.44 -1.40
CA LEU A 241 9.24 4.18 -2.11
C LEU A 241 10.74 3.87 -2.21
N ASP A 242 11.59 4.87 -2.39
CA ASP A 242 13.04 4.68 -2.39
C ASP A 242 13.55 4.25 -1.01
N ASP A 243 13.09 4.92 0.05
CA ASP A 243 13.40 4.56 1.44
C ASP A 243 12.98 3.10 1.75
N LEU A 244 11.82 2.67 1.24
CA LEU A 244 11.34 1.29 1.36
C LEU A 244 12.24 0.27 0.67
N VAL A 245 12.72 0.59 -0.54
CA VAL A 245 13.61 -0.30 -1.30
C VAL A 245 14.97 -0.41 -0.60
N GLU A 246 15.50 0.68 -0.07
CA GLU A 246 16.74 0.66 0.73
C GLU A 246 16.61 -0.25 1.97
N LEU A 247 15.45 -0.23 2.62
CA LEU A 247 15.16 -1.08 3.77
C LEU A 247 14.96 -2.56 3.41
N GLU A 248 14.49 -2.89 2.20
CA GLU A 248 14.38 -4.29 1.74
C GLU A 248 15.76 -4.88 1.40
N LEU A 249 16.67 -4.05 0.91
CA LEU A 249 18.03 -4.44 0.53
C LEU A 249 19.00 -4.56 1.70
N SER A 250 18.64 -4.03 2.88
CA SER A 250 19.45 -4.04 4.11
C SER A 250 19.21 -5.27 4.97
#